data_AF-A0A1J1I6D4-F1
#
_entry.id   AF-A0A1J1I6D4-F1
#
_cell.length_a   1.000
_cell.length_b   1.000
_cell.length_c   1.000
_cell.angle_alpha   90.00
_cell.angle_beta   90.00
_cell.angle_gamma   90.00
#
_symmetry.space_group_name_H-M   'P 1'
#
loop_
_entity.id
_entity.type
_entity.pdbx_description
1 polymer ?
#
loop_
_entity_poly.entity_id
_entity_poly.type
_entity_poly.pdbx_seq_one_letter_code
_entity_poly.pdbx_strand_id
1 'polypeptide(L)'
;MDARNSILVNELVMQLKTNLLGSLEVTGLVFHDPKVLIPEIHARNLAHRLSLYVFFWNVKKLPKNHEHLNLQEPLRTVMITNPRKFVYRIYYNQASSANDGNMKLVNWFDGNNLGLNAEPILPDMKNIYKNFNKRVFIVPIIHEADLLFGDTVITSEKLQEIEFSFLTLPDSGAFLTHAPRRISEAFALVYPFDASVWPPLVFTVVIVGPILYFMVVILEKLKKRKKKQKYSNSYGKMIYTREIFSMKIDGKRKKHARILEQDGLLSLCVWFTCHIFLRQPANFPYDNNSVRLFSIILWLSSTYVLSDLYSAQLTSQLARPSKELPINTLQRLEHVLNKSESYKLLVETNSASHNILKNGIGIMNRLYNRMQFDETF
;
A
#
# COMPACT_ATOMS: atom_id res chain seq x y z
N MET A 1 18.19 -33.90 28.27
CA MET A 1 17.19 -33.14 29.05
C MET A 1 17.94 -32.20 29.96
N ASP A 2 17.73 -30.89 29.89
CA ASP A 2 18.37 -29.94 30.81
C ASP A 2 17.78 -30.15 32.22
N ALA A 3 18.63 -30.30 33.24
CA ALA A 3 18.22 -30.64 34.61
C ALA A 3 17.21 -29.65 35.23
N ARG A 4 17.17 -28.40 34.77
CA ARG A 4 16.15 -27.41 35.19
C ARG A 4 14.77 -27.65 34.55
N ASN A 5 14.72 -28.15 33.32
CA ASN A 5 13.44 -28.47 32.67
C ASN A 5 12.77 -29.68 33.31
N SER A 6 13.56 -30.68 33.76
CA SER A 6 13.00 -31.81 34.52
C SER A 6 12.42 -31.37 35.87
N ILE A 7 13.03 -30.38 36.53
CA ILE A 7 12.53 -29.87 37.81
C ILE A 7 11.17 -29.20 37.65
N LEU A 8 11.02 -28.26 36.71
CA LEU A 8 9.74 -27.56 36.49
C LEU A 8 8.64 -28.47 35.94
N VAL A 9 9.00 -29.46 35.11
CA VAL A 9 8.03 -30.48 34.67
C VAL A 9 7.58 -31.33 35.84
N ASN A 10 8.49 -31.74 36.72
CA ASN A 10 8.15 -32.49 37.93
C ASN A 10 7.29 -31.67 38.89
N GLU A 11 7.53 -30.37 38.99
CA GLU A 11 6.75 -29.45 39.81
C GLU A 11 5.33 -29.24 39.27
N LEU A 12 5.19 -29.05 37.95
CA LEU A 12 3.90 -28.95 37.26
C LEU A 12 3.13 -30.28 37.35
N VAL A 13 3.81 -31.42 37.17
CA VAL A 13 3.21 -32.76 37.35
C VAL A 13 2.82 -33.00 38.80
N MET A 14 3.60 -32.53 39.78
CA MET A 14 3.26 -32.59 41.21
C MET A 14 2.02 -31.76 41.51
N GLN A 15 1.93 -30.52 41.02
CA GLN A 15 0.76 -29.66 41.18
C GLN A 15 -0.50 -30.25 40.54
N LEU A 16 -0.37 -30.83 39.34
CA LEU A 16 -1.48 -31.56 38.71
C LEU A 16 -1.88 -32.78 39.55
N LYS A 17 -0.91 -33.53 40.08
CA LYS A 17 -1.19 -34.71 40.91
C LYS A 17 -1.88 -34.35 42.23
N THR A 18 -1.47 -33.26 42.90
CA THR A 18 -2.11 -32.80 44.14
C THR A 18 -3.54 -32.34 43.89
N ASN A 19 -3.78 -31.64 42.78
CA ASN A 19 -5.11 -31.15 42.42
C ASN A 19 -6.03 -32.29 41.98
N LEU A 20 -5.48 -33.33 41.34
CA LEU A 20 -6.23 -34.53 40.94
C LEU A 20 -6.56 -35.45 42.13
N LEU A 21 -5.70 -35.53 43.16
CA LEU A 21 -5.93 -36.37 44.35
C LEU A 21 -7.13 -35.92 45.20
N GLY A 22 -7.54 -34.65 45.09
CA GLY A 22 -8.70 -34.09 45.81
C GLY A 22 -10.04 -34.28 45.09
N SER A 23 -10.06 -34.83 43.87
CA SER A 23 -11.27 -34.94 43.06
C SER A 23 -11.94 -36.31 43.21
N LEU A 24 -13.22 -36.31 43.60
CA LEU A 24 -14.02 -37.51 43.82
C LEU A 24 -14.53 -38.15 42.51
N GLU A 25 -14.45 -37.46 41.37
CA GLU A 25 -15.20 -37.82 40.15
C GLU A 25 -14.35 -38.17 38.92
N VAL A 26 -13.03 -37.91 38.91
CA VAL A 26 -12.19 -38.16 37.72
C VAL A 26 -10.90 -38.88 38.07
N THR A 27 -10.72 -40.10 37.55
CA THR A 27 -9.42 -40.79 37.54
C THR A 27 -8.52 -40.13 36.48
N GLY A 28 -7.80 -39.08 36.86
CA GLY A 28 -6.80 -38.43 36.00
C GLY A 28 -5.53 -39.28 35.95
N LEU A 29 -5.09 -39.67 34.74
CA LEU A 29 -3.86 -40.43 34.55
C LEU A 29 -2.87 -39.59 33.75
N VAL A 30 -1.70 -39.35 34.33
CA VAL A 30 -0.62 -38.56 33.71
C VAL A 30 0.39 -39.50 33.09
N PHE A 31 0.60 -39.34 31.79
CA PHE A 31 1.40 -40.21 30.95
C PHE A 31 2.54 -39.47 30.25
N HIS A 32 3.64 -40.19 30.01
CA HIS A 32 4.77 -39.72 29.22
C HIS A 32 4.77 -40.39 27.85
N ASP A 33 4.90 -39.59 26.79
CA ASP A 33 4.91 -40.03 25.38
C ASP A 33 3.59 -40.68 24.88
N PRO A 34 2.73 -39.92 24.19
CA PRO A 34 1.44 -40.43 23.72
C PRO A 34 1.55 -41.49 22.61
N LYS A 35 2.65 -41.55 21.85
CA LYS A 35 2.75 -42.42 20.67
C LYS A 35 2.73 -43.91 21.02
N VAL A 36 3.35 -44.26 22.15
CA VAL A 36 3.45 -45.65 22.60
C VAL A 36 2.22 -46.04 23.42
N LEU A 37 1.73 -45.11 24.25
CA LEU A 37 0.71 -45.41 25.24
C LEU A 37 -0.71 -45.39 24.69
N ILE A 38 -1.03 -44.56 23.70
CA ILE A 38 -2.39 -44.54 23.13
C ILE A 38 -2.77 -45.90 22.51
N PRO A 39 -1.91 -46.55 21.69
CA PRO A 39 -2.17 -47.90 21.21
C PRO A 39 -2.31 -48.94 22.32
N GLU A 40 -1.53 -48.85 23.40
CA GLU A 40 -1.65 -49.77 24.54
C GLU A 40 -2.95 -49.58 25.32
N ILE A 41 -3.40 -48.35 25.51
CA ILE A 41 -4.68 -48.03 26.16
C ILE A 41 -5.83 -48.66 25.37
N HIS A 42 -5.79 -48.56 24.03
CA HIS A 42 -6.76 -49.20 23.15
C HIS A 42 -6.66 -50.72 23.19
N ALA A 43 -5.46 -51.29 23.06
CA ALA A 43 -5.24 -52.74 23.08
C ALA A 43 -5.70 -53.40 24.38
N ARG A 44 -5.64 -52.67 25.51
CA ARG A 44 -6.07 -53.15 26.83
C ARG A 44 -7.50 -52.77 27.19
N ASN A 45 -8.27 -52.16 26.28
CA ASN A 45 -9.63 -51.66 26.51
C ASN A 45 -9.73 -50.73 27.73
N LEU A 46 -8.68 -49.93 27.96
CA LEU A 46 -8.63 -48.98 29.06
C LEU A 46 -9.23 -47.63 28.67
N ALA A 47 -9.51 -47.39 27.40
CA ALA A 47 -10.10 -46.12 26.93
C ALA A 47 -11.50 -45.95 27.52
N HIS A 48 -11.68 -44.93 28.37
CA HIS A 48 -12.96 -44.64 29.00
C HIS A 48 -13.29 -43.16 29.00
N ARG A 49 -14.56 -42.82 28.73
CA ARG A 49 -15.02 -41.43 28.60
C ARG A 49 -14.97 -40.64 29.91
N LEU A 50 -15.07 -41.32 31.05
CA LEU A 50 -14.99 -40.66 32.37
C LEU A 50 -13.54 -40.42 32.84
N SER A 51 -12.57 -41.03 32.17
CA SER A 51 -11.15 -40.91 32.55
C SER A 51 -10.46 -39.85 31.69
N LEU A 52 -9.72 -38.96 32.33
CA LEU A 52 -8.96 -37.91 31.66
C LEU A 52 -7.50 -38.35 31.51
N TYR A 53 -7.04 -38.49 30.27
CA TYR A 53 -5.67 -38.89 29.95
C TYR A 53 -4.84 -37.65 29.64
N VAL A 54 -3.88 -37.32 30.52
CA VAL A 54 -3.01 -36.16 30.36
C VAL A 54 -1.65 -36.62 29.87
N PHE A 55 -1.29 -36.25 28.64
CA PHE A 55 -0.01 -36.57 28.03
C PHE A 55 0.92 -35.37 28.06
N PHE A 56 2.05 -35.52 28.75
CA PHE A 56 3.15 -34.56 28.63
C PHE A 56 4.01 -34.92 27.42
N TRP A 57 3.79 -34.20 26.33
CA TRP A 57 4.45 -34.45 25.05
C TRP A 57 5.52 -33.38 24.81
N ASN A 58 6.77 -33.69 25.12
CA ASN A 58 7.91 -32.77 25.05
C ASN A 58 8.36 -32.45 23.60
N VAL A 59 7.41 -32.13 22.71
CA VAL A 59 7.61 -31.84 21.29
C VAL A 59 7.23 -30.38 21.02
N LYS A 60 7.93 -29.75 20.06
CA LYS A 60 7.73 -28.33 19.73
C LYS A 60 6.39 -28.01 19.05
N LYS A 61 5.82 -28.97 18.32
CA LYS A 61 4.56 -28.82 17.59
C LYS A 61 3.86 -30.16 17.48
N LEU A 62 2.54 -30.17 17.64
CA LEU A 62 1.74 -31.36 17.38
C LEU A 62 1.87 -31.76 15.90
N PRO A 63 1.96 -33.06 15.55
CA PRO A 63 1.94 -33.49 14.16
C PRO A 63 0.67 -32.98 13.46
N LYS A 64 0.83 -32.45 12.25
CA LYS A 64 -0.26 -31.84 11.48
C LYS A 64 -1.34 -32.84 11.07
N ASN A 65 -0.99 -34.11 10.93
CA ASN A 65 -1.92 -35.20 10.68
C ASN A 65 -2.26 -35.87 12.02
N HIS A 66 -3.39 -35.48 12.59
CA HIS A 66 -3.92 -36.04 13.84
C HIS A 66 -4.24 -37.55 13.72
N GLU A 67 -4.27 -38.10 12.50
CA GLU A 67 -4.41 -39.53 12.20
C GLU A 67 -3.37 -40.42 12.92
N HIS A 68 -2.16 -39.92 13.12
CA HIS A 68 -1.10 -40.72 13.76
C HIS A 68 -1.31 -40.98 15.25
N LEU A 69 -2.24 -40.27 15.91
CA LEU A 69 -2.50 -40.40 17.34
C LEU A 69 -3.70 -41.29 17.67
N ASN A 70 -4.44 -41.76 16.66
CA ASN A 70 -5.61 -42.64 16.81
C ASN A 70 -6.53 -42.30 18.02
N LEU A 71 -6.91 -41.03 18.12
CA LEU A 71 -7.72 -40.48 19.21
C LEU A 71 -9.22 -40.78 19.02
N GLN A 72 -9.54 -42.03 18.65
CA GLN A 72 -10.90 -42.51 18.45
C GLN A 72 -11.63 -42.62 19.80
N GLU A 73 -12.96 -42.57 19.73
CA GLU A 73 -13.78 -42.72 20.93
C GLU A 73 -13.60 -44.09 21.61
N PRO A 74 -13.68 -44.17 22.95
CA PRO A 74 -14.11 -43.13 23.90
C PRO A 74 -12.95 -42.52 24.71
N LEU A 75 -12.01 -41.81 24.08
CA LEU A 75 -10.81 -41.27 24.76
C LEU A 75 -10.86 -39.74 24.97
N ARG A 76 -10.97 -39.29 26.24
CA ARG A 76 -10.77 -37.86 26.59
C ARG A 76 -9.31 -37.56 26.87
N THR A 77 -8.71 -36.70 26.06
CA THR A 77 -7.25 -36.54 26.04
C THR A 77 -6.81 -35.10 26.15
N VAL A 78 -5.81 -34.85 26.99
CA VAL A 78 -5.11 -33.57 27.10
C VAL A 78 -3.68 -33.78 26.63
N MET A 79 -3.18 -32.97 25.70
CA MET A 79 -1.80 -32.99 25.27
C MET A 79 -1.13 -31.67 25.61
N ILE A 80 -0.07 -31.74 26.42
CA ILE A 80 0.75 -30.60 26.78
C ILE A 80 2.00 -30.65 25.91
N THR A 81 2.19 -29.64 25.07
CA THR A 81 3.38 -29.50 24.21
C THR A 81 4.30 -28.39 24.67
N ASN A 82 5.57 -28.45 24.27
CA ASN A 82 6.61 -27.52 24.67
C ASN A 82 7.29 -26.87 23.43
N PRO A 83 6.66 -25.88 22.77
CA PRO A 83 7.22 -25.18 21.61
C PRO A 83 8.56 -24.48 21.86
N ARG A 84 8.77 -23.92 23.06
CA ARG A 84 9.95 -23.14 23.46
C ARG A 84 10.22 -23.38 24.95
N LYS A 85 11.47 -23.26 25.40
CA LYS A 85 11.81 -23.38 26.83
C LYS A 85 10.82 -22.53 27.67
N PHE A 86 10.15 -23.18 28.63
CA PHE A 86 9.15 -22.59 29.54
C PHE A 86 7.82 -22.12 28.91
N VAL A 87 7.52 -22.50 27.67
CA VAL A 87 6.24 -22.19 27.03
C VAL A 87 5.49 -23.49 26.77
N TYR A 88 4.33 -23.65 27.40
CA TYR A 88 3.48 -24.82 27.25
C TYR A 88 2.22 -24.47 26.45
N ARG A 89 1.76 -25.42 25.62
CA ARG A 89 0.45 -25.32 24.93
C ARG A 89 -0.37 -26.56 25.26
N ILE A 90 -1.62 -26.33 25.61
CA ILE A 90 -2.56 -27.38 25.98
C ILE A 90 -3.52 -27.60 24.83
N TYR A 91 -3.59 -28.84 24.37
CA TYR A 91 -4.59 -29.27 23.43
C TYR A 91 -5.54 -30.24 24.13
N TYR A 92 -6.83 -30.15 23.84
CA TYR A 92 -7.86 -30.99 24.42
C TYR A 92 -8.67 -31.68 23.32
N ASN A 93 -8.93 -32.96 23.50
CA ASN A 93 -9.89 -33.72 22.72
C ASN A 93 -11.03 -34.17 23.64
N GLN A 94 -12.23 -33.68 23.34
CA GLN A 94 -13.45 -34.15 23.95
C GLN A 94 -13.90 -35.38 23.17
N ALA A 95 -14.06 -36.54 23.83
CA ALA A 95 -14.64 -37.75 23.23
C ALA A 95 -16.02 -37.43 22.63
N SER A 96 -16.00 -37.15 21.33
CA SER A 96 -17.09 -36.67 20.47
C SER A 96 -17.54 -37.80 19.56
N SER A 97 -18.86 -38.00 19.48
CA SER A 97 -19.49 -39.15 18.82
C SER A 97 -19.24 -39.25 17.31
N ALA A 98 -18.64 -38.21 16.72
CA ALA A 98 -18.34 -38.13 15.30
C ALA A 98 -17.03 -38.83 14.91
N ASN A 99 -16.35 -39.49 15.86
CA ASN A 99 -15.08 -40.21 15.65
C ASN A 99 -13.95 -39.33 15.07
N ASP A 100 -14.12 -38.01 15.16
CA ASP A 100 -13.15 -37.00 14.78
C ASP A 100 -12.37 -36.59 16.03
N GLY A 101 -11.32 -37.36 16.34
CA GLY A 101 -10.42 -37.12 17.49
C GLY A 101 -9.58 -35.83 17.34
N ASN A 102 -10.23 -34.71 17.08
CA ASN A 102 -9.65 -33.42 16.77
C ASN A 102 -9.22 -32.73 18.06
N MET A 103 -7.92 -32.51 18.17
CA MET A 103 -7.31 -31.78 19.27
C MET A 103 -7.54 -30.28 19.09
N LYS A 104 -8.35 -29.67 19.96
CA LYS A 104 -8.56 -28.22 20.00
C LYS A 104 -7.57 -27.56 20.94
N LEU A 105 -7.04 -26.39 20.57
CA LEU A 105 -6.22 -25.58 21.47
C LEU A 105 -7.14 -24.99 22.56
N VAL A 106 -6.69 -25.02 23.81
CA VAL A 106 -7.45 -24.55 24.98
C VAL A 106 -6.69 -23.41 25.68
N ASN A 107 -7.44 -22.44 26.21
CA ASN A 107 -6.90 -21.19 26.77
C ASN A 107 -6.92 -21.13 28.31
N TRP A 108 -7.76 -21.90 29.00
CA TRP A 108 -7.79 -21.87 30.47
C TRP A 108 -8.23 -23.22 31.07
N PHE A 109 -7.91 -23.40 32.35
CA PHE A 109 -8.19 -24.61 33.13
C PHE A 109 -8.94 -24.22 34.39
N ASP A 110 -10.11 -24.83 34.60
CA ASP A 110 -10.88 -24.72 35.83
C ASP A 110 -10.44 -25.83 36.81
N GLY A 111 -9.88 -25.45 37.96
CA GLY A 111 -9.46 -26.39 38.99
C GLY A 111 -10.63 -27.14 39.65
N ASN A 112 -11.81 -26.52 39.72
CA ASN A 112 -12.97 -27.07 40.41
C ASN A 112 -13.75 -28.05 39.52
N ASN A 113 -13.94 -27.70 38.25
CA ASN A 113 -14.68 -28.54 37.30
C ASN A 113 -13.78 -29.41 36.41
N LEU A 114 -12.45 -29.33 36.56
CA LEU A 114 -11.45 -29.97 35.69
C LEU A 114 -11.71 -29.67 34.19
N GLY A 115 -12.35 -28.54 33.91
CA GLY A 115 -12.80 -28.13 32.60
C GLY A 115 -11.68 -27.45 31.82
N LEU A 116 -11.43 -27.93 30.60
CA LEU A 116 -10.51 -27.33 29.65
C LEU A 116 -11.33 -26.63 28.57
N ASN A 117 -11.46 -25.32 28.69
CA ASN A 117 -12.32 -24.52 27.82
C ASN A 117 -11.51 -23.66 26.85
N ALA A 118 -11.83 -23.79 25.57
CA ALA A 118 -11.31 -22.90 24.54
C ALA A 118 -12.22 -21.65 24.52
N GLU A 119 -11.61 -20.49 24.74
CA GLU A 119 -12.20 -19.14 24.61
C GLU A 119 -13.19 -18.69 25.70
N PRO A 120 -13.30 -17.37 25.97
CA PRO A 120 -14.50 -16.82 26.58
C PRO A 120 -15.67 -17.02 25.62
N ILE A 121 -16.79 -17.56 26.10
CA ILE A 121 -17.99 -17.82 25.30
C ILE A 121 -18.58 -16.47 24.84
N LEU A 122 -18.14 -15.96 23.69
CA LEU A 122 -19.04 -15.19 22.84
C LEU A 122 -20.10 -16.18 22.34
N PRO A 123 -21.40 -15.90 22.52
CA PRO A 123 -22.46 -16.75 22.00
C PRO A 123 -22.31 -16.97 20.47
N ASP A 124 -22.89 -18.04 19.94
CA ASP A 124 -22.85 -18.33 18.50
C ASP A 124 -23.22 -17.08 17.67
N MET A 125 -22.37 -16.71 16.71
CA MET A 125 -22.48 -15.48 15.91
C MET A 125 -23.88 -15.32 15.29
N LYS A 126 -24.54 -16.43 14.95
CA LYS A 126 -25.91 -16.43 14.41
C LYS A 126 -26.96 -15.87 15.37
N ASN A 127 -26.74 -16.01 16.68
CA ASN A 127 -27.63 -15.50 17.72
C ASN A 127 -27.27 -14.07 18.15
N ILE A 128 -25.98 -13.72 18.11
CA ILE A 128 -25.44 -12.39 18.42
C ILE A 128 -26.02 -11.29 17.51
N TYR A 129 -26.20 -11.60 16.22
CA TYR A 129 -26.63 -10.60 15.23
C TYR A 129 -28.16 -10.47 15.06
N LYS A 130 -28.94 -11.19 15.86
CA LYS A 130 -30.41 -11.21 15.72
C LYS A 130 -31.10 -9.95 16.24
N ASN A 131 -30.45 -9.16 17.11
CA ASN A 131 -31.07 -7.96 17.68
C ASN A 131 -30.02 -6.89 18.04
N PHE A 132 -29.75 -5.97 17.12
CA PHE A 132 -28.77 -4.88 17.24
C PHE A 132 -29.25 -3.64 18.03
N ASN A 133 -30.27 -3.78 18.87
CA ASN A 133 -30.94 -2.63 19.48
C ASN A 133 -30.31 -2.08 20.78
N LYS A 134 -29.21 -2.65 21.26
CA LYS A 134 -28.28 -2.01 22.23
C LYS A 134 -26.86 -2.53 21.94
N ARG A 135 -26.01 -1.66 21.37
CA ARG A 135 -24.67 -1.97 20.82
C ARG A 135 -23.59 -2.18 21.91
N VAL A 136 -23.91 -2.84 23.00
CA VAL A 136 -22.96 -3.13 24.08
C VAL A 136 -23.09 -4.60 24.44
N PHE A 137 -22.05 -5.38 24.11
CA PHE A 137 -21.89 -6.74 24.62
C PHE A 137 -21.22 -6.66 25.99
N ILE A 138 -21.98 -6.91 27.05
CA ILE A 138 -21.43 -7.11 28.39
C ILE A 138 -21.09 -8.59 28.49
N VAL A 139 -19.85 -8.94 28.16
CA VAL A 139 -19.31 -10.26 28.46
C VAL A 139 -19.06 -10.29 29.98
N PRO A 140 -19.76 -11.14 30.75
CA PRO A 140 -19.52 -11.22 32.18
C PRO A 140 -18.08 -11.70 32.40
N ILE A 141 -17.31 -10.92 33.15
CA ILE A 141 -16.06 -11.38 33.75
C ILE A 141 -16.48 -12.42 34.78
N ILE A 142 -16.43 -13.70 34.42
CA ILE A 142 -16.64 -14.78 35.39
C ILE A 142 -15.38 -14.79 36.26
N HIS A 143 -15.51 -14.34 37.51
CA HIS A 143 -14.44 -14.25 38.51
C HIS A 143 -13.96 -15.62 39.03
N GLU A 144 -14.05 -16.68 38.24
CA GLU A 144 -13.75 -18.06 38.66
C GLU A 144 -12.76 -18.72 37.70
N ALA A 145 -11.61 -18.09 37.46
CA ALA A 145 -10.51 -18.72 36.75
C ALA A 145 -9.22 -18.56 37.56
N ASP A 146 -8.63 -19.70 37.96
CA ASP A 146 -7.37 -19.72 38.72
C ASP A 146 -6.17 -19.32 37.84
N LEU A 147 -6.25 -19.54 36.52
CA LEU A 147 -5.16 -19.29 35.58
C LEU A 147 -5.66 -19.00 34.16
N LEU A 148 -5.17 -17.90 33.57
CA LEU A 148 -5.49 -17.46 32.21
C LEU A 148 -4.28 -17.60 31.29
N PHE A 149 -4.40 -18.41 30.23
CA PHE A 149 -3.41 -18.49 29.15
C PHE A 149 -3.99 -17.89 27.85
N GLY A 150 -3.54 -16.70 27.48
CA GLY A 150 -3.98 -16.07 26.23
C GLY A 150 -3.18 -14.83 25.85
N ASP A 151 -3.53 -14.23 24.72
CA ASP A 151 -2.97 -12.95 24.27
C ASP A 151 -3.58 -11.81 25.09
N THR A 152 -3.06 -11.62 26.31
CA THR A 152 -3.44 -10.52 27.19
C THR A 152 -2.36 -9.46 27.23
N VAL A 153 -2.72 -8.24 26.84
CA VAL A 153 -1.82 -7.09 26.99
C VAL A 153 -1.62 -6.79 28.48
N ILE A 154 -0.35 -6.68 28.87
CA ILE A 154 0.04 -6.24 30.22
C ILE A 154 -0.13 -4.72 30.30
N THR A 155 -1.05 -4.26 31.15
CA THR A 155 -1.26 -2.84 31.45
C THR A 155 -0.94 -2.56 32.91
N SER A 156 -0.59 -1.30 33.23
CA SER A 156 -0.30 -0.89 34.62
C SER A 156 -1.49 -1.10 35.55
N GLU A 157 -2.71 -0.93 35.04
CA GLU A 157 -3.96 -1.16 35.78
C GLU A 157 -4.10 -2.66 36.14
N LYS A 158 -3.89 -3.56 35.18
CA LYS A 158 -4.00 -5.01 35.42
C LYS A 158 -2.89 -5.55 36.33
N LEU A 159 -1.69 -4.97 36.28
CA LEU A 159 -0.57 -5.34 37.16
C LEU A 159 -0.83 -5.04 38.64
N GLN A 160 -1.79 -4.18 38.97
CA GLN A 160 -2.17 -3.89 40.36
C GLN A 160 -3.11 -4.95 40.95
N GLU A 161 -3.83 -5.66 40.08
CA GLU A 161 -4.88 -6.61 40.49
C GLU A 161 -4.49 -8.08 40.24
N ILE A 162 -3.61 -8.35 39.28
CA ILE A 162 -3.29 -9.70 38.81
C ILE A 162 -1.77 -9.85 38.58
N GLU A 163 -1.24 -11.01 38.94
CA GLU A 163 0.16 -11.38 38.65
C GLU A 163 0.31 -11.93 37.22
N PHE A 164 1.34 -11.46 36.51
CA PHE A 164 1.67 -11.93 35.16
C PHE A 164 2.95 -12.76 35.15
N SER A 165 3.00 -13.75 34.27
CA SER A 165 4.24 -14.44 33.93
C SER A 165 5.20 -13.55 33.12
N PHE A 166 6.38 -14.07 32.78
CA PHE A 166 7.35 -13.34 31.96
C PHE A 166 6.78 -13.01 30.57
N LEU A 167 7.20 -11.87 29.99
CA LEU A 167 6.78 -11.43 28.66
C LEU A 167 7.14 -12.48 27.59
N THR A 168 6.12 -13.06 26.95
CA THR A 168 6.30 -14.12 25.94
C THR A 168 6.44 -13.57 24.52
N LEU A 169 5.75 -12.45 24.23
CA LEU A 169 5.74 -11.77 22.93
C LEU A 169 5.72 -10.25 23.14
N PRO A 170 6.68 -9.49 22.58
CA PRO A 170 6.58 -8.04 22.52
C PRO A 170 5.53 -7.66 21.48
N ASP A 171 4.50 -6.95 21.90
CA ASP A 171 3.45 -6.41 21.01
C ASP A 171 3.55 -4.88 20.94
N SER A 172 3.16 -4.32 19.79
CA SER A 172 3.18 -2.88 19.54
C SER A 172 1.86 -2.44 18.92
N GLY A 173 1.27 -1.37 19.45
CA GLY A 173 0.06 -0.79 18.89
C GLY A 173 0.29 -0.26 17.47
N ALA A 174 -0.52 -0.72 16.52
CA ALA A 174 -0.55 -0.21 15.15
C ALA A 174 -1.98 0.24 14.82
N PHE A 175 -2.09 1.25 13.96
CA PHE A 175 -3.37 1.68 13.41
C PHE A 175 -3.48 1.16 11.98
N LEU A 176 -4.68 0.69 11.63
CA LEU A 176 -4.96 0.15 10.29
C LEU A 176 -5.63 1.23 9.45
N THR A 177 -5.15 1.42 8.22
CA THR A 177 -5.76 2.35 7.26
C THR A 177 -5.96 1.67 5.91
N HIS A 178 -6.85 2.24 5.10
CA HIS A 178 -7.03 1.80 3.73
C HIS A 178 -5.72 1.97 2.92
N ALA A 179 -5.52 1.11 1.93
CA ALA A 179 -4.40 1.24 1.02
C ALA A 179 -4.51 2.55 0.22
N PRO A 180 -3.39 3.26 -0.01
CA PRO A 180 -3.40 4.54 -0.70
C PRO A 180 -4.01 4.39 -2.10
N ARG A 181 -5.01 5.22 -2.41
CA ARG A 181 -5.70 5.17 -3.69
C ARG A 181 -4.86 5.80 -4.80
N ARG A 182 -5.20 5.47 -6.04
CA ARG A 182 -4.63 6.15 -7.21
C ARG A 182 -5.33 7.49 -7.38
N ILE A 183 -4.55 8.53 -7.62
CA ILE A 183 -5.10 9.87 -7.89
C ILE A 183 -5.66 9.88 -9.32
N SER A 184 -6.68 10.71 -9.58
CA SER A 184 -7.29 10.83 -10.90
C SER A 184 -6.26 11.21 -11.97
N GLU A 185 -6.13 10.37 -13.00
CA GLU A 185 -5.14 10.50 -14.08
C GLU A 185 -5.61 11.41 -15.24
N ALA A 186 -6.74 12.10 -15.11
CA ALA A 186 -7.38 12.84 -16.21
C ALA A 186 -6.49 13.92 -16.85
N PHE A 187 -5.53 14.47 -16.11
CA PHE A 187 -4.54 15.43 -16.61
C PHE A 187 -3.11 14.88 -16.66
N ALA A 188 -2.92 13.56 -16.51
CA ALA A 188 -1.60 12.89 -16.49
C ALA A 188 -0.75 13.22 -17.73
N LEU A 189 -1.38 13.50 -18.87
CA LEU A 189 -0.69 13.88 -20.11
C LEU A 189 -0.02 15.26 -20.05
N VAL A 190 -0.46 16.15 -19.16
CA VAL A 190 0.07 17.52 -19.00
C VAL A 190 1.10 17.61 -17.87
N TYR A 191 1.13 16.61 -16.97
CA TYR A 191 2.06 16.49 -15.84
C TYR A 191 3.52 16.08 -16.11
N PRO A 192 3.98 15.61 -17.30
CA PRO A 192 5.39 15.23 -17.44
C PRO A 192 6.32 16.43 -17.25
N PHE A 193 5.84 17.65 -17.52
CA PHE A 193 6.57 18.87 -17.20
C PHE A 193 5.93 19.63 -16.04
N ASP A 194 6.78 20.24 -15.22
CA ASP A 194 6.33 21.19 -14.21
C ASP A 194 5.52 22.31 -14.85
N ALA A 195 4.49 22.78 -14.13
CA ALA A 195 3.63 23.88 -14.57
C ALA A 195 4.44 25.14 -14.98
N SER A 196 5.63 25.32 -14.41
CA SER A 196 6.56 26.41 -14.70
C SER A 196 7.20 26.35 -16.10
N VAL A 197 7.21 25.19 -16.77
CA VAL A 197 7.84 25.00 -18.09
C VAL A 197 6.92 25.39 -19.24
N TRP A 198 5.60 25.29 -19.03
CA TRP A 198 4.60 25.59 -20.06
C TRP A 198 4.62 27.06 -20.52
N PRO A 199 4.71 28.08 -19.65
CA PRO A 199 4.75 29.47 -20.11
C PRO A 199 5.98 29.79 -20.98
N PRO A 200 7.22 29.42 -20.60
CA PRO A 200 8.38 29.56 -21.49
C PRO A 200 8.22 28.81 -22.82
N LEU A 201 7.66 27.59 -22.80
CA LEU A 201 7.47 26.80 -24.02
C LEU A 201 6.49 27.48 -24.98
N VAL A 202 5.32 27.91 -24.50
CA VAL A 202 4.35 28.66 -25.30
C VAL A 202 4.96 29.96 -25.83
N PHE A 203 5.72 30.67 -25.00
CA PHE A 203 6.41 31.89 -25.39
C PHE A 203 7.40 31.65 -26.55
N THR A 204 8.19 30.58 -26.48
CA THR A 204 9.11 30.21 -27.58
C THR A 204 8.37 29.90 -28.88
N VAL A 205 7.27 29.15 -28.84
CA VAL A 205 6.47 28.83 -30.03
C VAL A 205 5.92 30.11 -30.68
N VAL A 206 5.39 31.03 -29.88
CA VAL A 206 4.81 32.29 -30.35
C VAL A 206 5.86 33.23 -30.95
N ILE A 207 7.09 33.25 -30.41
CA ILE A 207 8.16 34.16 -30.85
C ILE A 207 8.92 33.66 -32.07
N VAL A 208 9.08 32.34 -32.21
CA VAL A 208 9.84 31.74 -33.31
C VAL A 208 9.23 32.06 -34.69
N GLY A 209 7.90 32.08 -34.81
CA GLY A 209 7.20 32.43 -36.06
C GLY A 209 7.55 33.84 -36.58
N PRO A 210 7.36 34.90 -35.78
CA PRO A 210 7.79 36.25 -36.10
C PRO A 210 9.30 36.37 -36.38
N ILE A 211 10.17 35.70 -35.63
CA ILE A 211 11.62 35.71 -35.88
C ILE A 211 11.94 35.16 -37.28
N LEU A 212 11.32 34.05 -37.66
CA LEU A 212 11.51 33.43 -38.97
C LEU A 212 11.03 34.38 -40.09
N TYR A 213 9.89 35.05 -39.89
CA TYR A 213 9.41 36.10 -40.80
C TYR A 213 10.42 37.25 -40.97
N PHE A 214 10.93 37.81 -39.86
CA PHE A 214 11.94 38.87 -39.92
C PHE A 214 13.21 38.41 -40.64
N MET A 215 13.66 37.17 -40.40
CA MET A 215 14.81 36.60 -41.08
C MET A 215 14.61 36.55 -42.60
N VAL A 216 13.44 36.11 -43.07
CA VAL A 216 13.10 36.07 -44.51
C VAL A 216 13.11 37.49 -45.10
N VAL A 217 12.44 38.45 -44.46
CA VAL A 217 12.37 39.85 -44.94
C VAL A 217 13.75 40.51 -45.00
N ILE A 218 14.59 40.30 -43.99
CA ILE A 218 15.96 40.85 -43.95
C ILE A 218 16.81 40.28 -45.08
N LEU A 219 16.74 38.96 -45.32
CA LEU A 219 17.50 38.31 -46.38
C LEU A 219 17.06 38.78 -47.77
N GLU A 220 15.76 39.04 -47.97
CA GLU A 220 15.26 39.62 -49.21
C GLU A 220 15.76 41.05 -49.43
N LYS A 221 15.75 41.89 -48.38
CA LYS A 221 16.30 43.26 -48.44
C LYS A 221 17.80 43.23 -48.79
N LEU A 222 18.57 42.33 -48.19
CA LEU A 222 20.01 42.18 -48.47
C LEU A 222 20.27 41.69 -49.91
N LYS A 223 19.46 40.75 -50.42
CA LYS A 223 19.53 40.32 -51.84
C LYS A 223 19.21 41.49 -52.79
N LYS A 224 18.18 42.30 -52.50
CA LYS A 224 17.81 43.49 -53.29
C LYS A 224 18.93 44.54 -53.28
N ARG A 225 19.62 44.76 -52.15
CA ARG A 225 20.79 45.66 -52.03
C ARG A 225 21.99 45.17 -52.85
N LYS A 226 22.37 43.88 -52.74
CA LYS A 226 23.47 43.29 -53.53
C LYS A 226 23.20 43.37 -55.04
N LYS A 227 21.95 43.17 -55.48
CA LYS A 227 21.55 43.37 -56.88
C LYS A 227 21.72 44.83 -57.32
N LYS A 228 21.18 45.81 -56.56
CA LYS A 228 21.34 47.25 -56.88
C LYS A 228 22.81 47.68 -56.98
N GLN A 229 23.68 47.19 -56.10
CA GLN A 229 25.11 47.52 -56.12
C GLN A 229 25.85 46.86 -57.29
N LYS A 230 25.51 45.61 -57.65
CA LYS A 230 26.03 44.93 -58.84
C LYS A 230 25.58 45.63 -60.14
N TYR A 231 24.35 46.15 -60.18
CA TYR A 231 23.87 46.98 -61.28
C TYR A 231 24.59 48.34 -61.33
N SER A 232 24.76 49.03 -60.20
CA SER A 232 25.51 50.31 -60.12
C SER A 232 26.96 50.19 -60.59
N ASN A 233 27.68 49.13 -60.21
CA ASN A 233 29.05 48.89 -60.69
C ASN A 233 29.11 48.44 -62.16
N SER A 234 28.01 47.93 -62.71
CA SER A 234 27.92 47.54 -64.13
C SER A 234 27.56 48.72 -65.05
N TYR A 235 26.86 49.74 -64.54
CA TYR A 235 26.50 50.95 -65.32
C TYR A 235 27.69 51.88 -65.59
N GLY A 236 28.82 51.72 -64.88
CA GLY A 236 30.08 52.36 -65.26
C GLY A 236 30.78 51.72 -66.47
N LYS A 237 30.33 50.54 -66.95
CA LYS A 237 31.01 49.76 -67.99
C LYS A 237 30.13 49.39 -69.21
N MET A 238 28.89 49.87 -69.28
CA MET A 238 27.95 49.57 -70.37
C MET A 238 27.06 50.78 -70.71
N ILE A 239 27.65 51.81 -71.30
CA ILE A 239 26.91 52.93 -71.90
C ILE A 239 26.61 52.70 -73.39
N TYR A 240 27.19 51.71 -74.08
CA TYR A 240 27.06 51.59 -75.55
C TYR A 240 26.11 50.51 -76.12
N THR A 241 25.41 49.69 -75.32
CA THR A 241 24.63 48.57 -75.88
C THR A 241 23.13 48.59 -75.57
N ARG A 242 22.59 49.69 -75.02
CA ARG A 242 21.23 49.72 -74.47
C ARG A 242 20.11 50.14 -75.44
N GLU A 243 20.42 50.55 -76.67
CA GLU A 243 19.39 51.04 -77.60
C GLU A 243 18.71 49.96 -78.46
N ILE A 244 19.23 48.73 -78.55
CA ILE A 244 18.72 47.76 -79.55
C ILE A 244 17.78 46.66 -78.97
N PHE A 245 17.65 46.50 -77.65
CA PHE A 245 16.89 45.37 -77.06
C PHE A 245 15.73 45.73 -76.10
N SER A 246 15.32 47.00 -75.99
CA SER A 246 14.35 47.42 -74.96
C SER A 246 12.85 47.23 -75.30
N MET A 247 12.49 46.72 -76.49
CA MET A 247 11.09 46.50 -76.86
C MET A 247 10.78 45.02 -77.08
N LYS A 248 10.30 44.31 -76.03
CA LYS A 248 9.13 43.38 -76.09
C LYS A 248 9.00 42.32 -74.99
N ILE A 249 9.97 42.11 -74.10
CA ILE A 249 9.90 40.91 -73.19
C ILE A 249 9.40 41.21 -71.76
N ASP A 250 9.21 42.47 -71.38
CA ASP A 250 9.11 42.81 -69.95
C ASP A 250 7.68 42.90 -69.35
N GLY A 251 6.63 42.69 -70.14
CA GLY A 251 5.25 42.95 -69.70
C GLY A 251 4.52 41.78 -69.01
N LYS A 252 4.80 40.52 -69.36
CA LYS A 252 3.94 39.38 -68.98
C LYS A 252 4.49 38.46 -67.89
N ARG A 253 5.81 38.32 -67.72
CA ARG A 253 6.39 37.48 -66.63
C ARG A 253 6.48 38.18 -65.27
N LYS A 254 6.54 39.51 -65.25
CA LYS A 254 6.70 40.30 -64.00
C LYS A 254 5.40 40.50 -63.21
N LYS A 255 4.22 40.32 -63.83
CA LYS A 255 2.92 40.49 -63.15
C LYS A 255 2.50 39.26 -62.35
N HIS A 256 2.73 38.03 -62.83
CA HIS A 256 2.35 36.81 -62.08
C HIS A 256 3.30 36.49 -60.92
N ALA A 257 4.58 36.86 -60.98
CA ALA A 257 5.55 36.60 -59.91
C ALA A 257 5.46 37.57 -58.71
N ARG A 258 4.66 38.65 -58.81
CA ARG A 258 4.44 39.62 -57.72
C ARG A 258 3.08 39.48 -57.04
N ILE A 259 2.18 38.65 -57.56
CA ILE A 259 0.82 38.48 -57.01
C ILE A 259 0.81 37.48 -55.83
N LEU A 260 1.94 36.80 -55.57
CA LEU A 260 2.20 36.06 -54.32
C LEU A 260 3.03 36.89 -53.30
N GLU A 261 3.13 38.20 -53.50
CA GLU A 261 3.96 39.10 -52.69
C GLU A 261 3.05 39.83 -51.67
N GLN A 262 3.17 39.42 -50.40
CA GLN A 262 2.82 40.12 -49.14
C GLN A 262 1.55 39.80 -48.35
N ASP A 263 0.49 39.20 -48.89
CA ASP A 263 -0.70 38.91 -48.08
C ASP A 263 -0.62 37.50 -47.45
N GLY A 264 -0.04 37.44 -46.24
CA GLY A 264 -0.05 36.23 -45.41
C GLY A 264 1.30 35.55 -45.17
N LEU A 265 2.43 36.15 -45.54
CA LEU A 265 3.76 35.56 -45.30
C LEU A 265 4.03 35.26 -43.81
N LEU A 266 3.54 36.13 -42.91
CA LEU A 266 3.61 35.91 -41.47
C LEU A 266 2.73 34.72 -41.04
N SER A 267 1.52 34.60 -41.57
CA SER A 267 0.63 33.47 -41.31
C SER A 267 1.23 32.15 -41.78
N LEU A 268 1.84 32.13 -42.97
CA LEU A 268 2.55 30.98 -43.52
C LEU A 268 3.76 30.58 -42.64
N CYS A 269 4.54 31.55 -42.16
CA CYS A 269 5.67 31.30 -41.26
C CYS A 269 5.20 30.78 -39.90
N VAL A 270 4.17 31.37 -39.30
CA VAL A 270 3.58 30.92 -38.03
C VAL A 270 3.03 29.50 -38.18
N TRP A 271 2.30 29.23 -39.27
CA TRP A 271 1.78 27.91 -39.59
C TRP A 271 2.92 26.90 -39.75
N PHE A 272 3.95 27.23 -40.52
CA PHE A 272 5.14 26.40 -40.69
C PHE A 272 5.83 26.09 -39.36
N THR A 273 5.95 27.07 -38.45
CA THR A 273 6.52 26.84 -37.12
C THR A 273 5.64 25.94 -36.26
N CYS A 274 4.32 26.12 -36.28
CA CYS A 274 3.40 25.20 -35.61
C CYS A 274 3.53 23.77 -36.12
N HIS A 275 3.67 23.59 -37.45
CA HIS A 275 3.92 22.27 -38.06
C HIS A 275 5.21 21.62 -37.54
N ILE A 276 6.29 22.38 -37.40
CA ILE A 276 7.54 21.86 -36.83
C ILE A 276 7.33 21.40 -35.39
N PHE A 277 6.67 22.20 -34.55
CA PHE A 277 6.41 21.83 -33.15
C PHE A 277 5.45 20.65 -33.01
N LEU A 278 4.47 20.51 -33.92
CA LEU A 278 3.54 19.38 -33.97
C LEU A 278 4.12 18.16 -34.69
N ARG A 279 5.38 18.22 -35.14
CA ARG A 279 6.06 17.14 -35.89
C ARG A 279 5.31 16.73 -37.16
N GLN A 280 4.71 17.70 -37.84
CA GLN A 280 4.00 17.51 -39.09
C GLN A 280 4.90 17.91 -40.28
N PRO A 281 4.85 17.17 -41.40
CA PRO A 281 5.60 17.53 -42.60
C PRO A 281 5.03 18.81 -43.20
N ALA A 282 5.88 19.83 -43.38
CA ALA A 282 5.50 21.09 -44.00
C ALA A 282 6.46 21.46 -45.13
N ASN A 283 5.91 22.08 -46.17
CA ASN A 283 6.69 22.58 -47.28
C ASN A 283 7.47 23.82 -46.84
N PHE A 284 8.76 23.89 -47.23
CA PHE A 284 9.59 25.04 -46.91
C PHE A 284 9.02 26.31 -47.54
N PRO A 285 8.79 27.37 -46.75
CA PRO A 285 8.22 28.61 -47.27
C PRO A 285 9.22 29.39 -48.14
N TYR A 286 10.52 29.14 -48.00
CA TYR A 286 11.55 29.91 -48.70
C TYR A 286 12.83 29.10 -49.01
N ASP A 287 13.32 29.24 -50.24
CA ASP A 287 14.49 28.51 -50.77
C ASP A 287 15.81 29.26 -50.50
N ASN A 288 16.18 29.41 -49.23
CA ASN A 288 17.46 30.03 -48.87
C ASN A 288 18.21 29.20 -47.82
N ASN A 289 19.50 28.98 -48.04
CA ASN A 289 20.33 28.10 -47.23
C ASN A 289 20.35 28.52 -45.74
N SER A 290 20.37 29.81 -45.43
CA SER A 290 20.35 30.29 -44.04
C SER A 290 19.01 30.01 -43.34
N VAL A 291 17.89 30.18 -44.04
CA VAL A 291 16.55 29.90 -43.50
C VAL A 291 16.35 28.40 -43.33
N ARG A 292 16.81 27.60 -44.31
CA ARG A 292 16.82 26.13 -44.22
C ARG A 292 17.63 25.63 -43.02
N LEU A 293 18.83 26.14 -42.82
CA LEU A 293 19.68 25.77 -41.68
C LEU A 293 18.99 26.12 -40.35
N PHE A 294 18.41 27.31 -40.24
CA PHE A 294 17.65 27.72 -39.05
C PHE A 294 16.44 26.79 -38.82
N SER A 295 15.66 26.49 -39.86
CA SER A 295 14.53 25.57 -39.77
C SER A 295 14.94 24.14 -39.38
N ILE A 296 16.09 23.65 -39.86
CA ILE A 296 16.63 22.33 -39.49
C ILE A 296 17.06 22.31 -38.02
N ILE A 297 17.74 23.35 -37.53
CA ILE A 297 18.11 23.46 -36.11
C ILE A 297 16.86 23.54 -35.24
N LEU A 298 15.87 24.33 -35.64
CA LEU A 298 14.61 24.44 -34.94
C LEU A 298 13.87 23.09 -34.90
N TRP A 299 13.86 22.38 -36.01
CA TRP A 299 13.27 21.04 -36.12
C TRP A 299 13.99 20.03 -35.22
N LEU A 300 15.32 20.04 -35.19
CA LEU A 300 16.12 19.16 -34.32
C LEU A 300 15.85 19.49 -32.84
N SER A 301 15.88 20.76 -32.47
CA SER A 301 15.60 21.22 -31.10
C SER A 301 14.18 20.87 -30.65
N SER A 302 13.19 21.12 -31.49
CA SER A 302 11.79 20.80 -31.20
C SER A 302 11.57 19.29 -31.07
N THR A 303 12.19 18.50 -31.96
CA THR A 303 12.12 17.03 -31.90
C THR A 303 12.75 16.53 -30.60
N TYR A 304 13.92 17.01 -30.21
CA TYR A 304 14.56 16.59 -28.97
C TYR A 304 13.70 16.87 -27.72
N VAL A 305 13.12 18.08 -27.62
CA VAL A 305 12.35 18.49 -26.44
C VAL A 305 10.96 17.84 -26.38
N LEU A 306 10.21 17.83 -27.49
CA LEU A 306 8.82 17.34 -27.51
C LEU A 306 8.71 15.85 -27.83
N SER A 307 9.66 15.27 -28.57
CA SER A 307 9.66 13.82 -28.81
C SER A 307 10.37 13.13 -27.67
N ASP A 308 11.67 13.37 -27.49
CA ASP A 308 12.47 12.46 -26.67
C ASP A 308 12.31 12.74 -25.17
N LEU A 309 12.42 14.01 -24.75
CA LEU A 309 12.28 14.36 -23.33
C LEU A 309 10.86 14.20 -22.82
N TYR A 310 9.87 14.73 -23.54
CA TYR A 310 8.46 14.60 -23.14
C TYR A 310 8.00 13.13 -23.15
N SER A 311 8.33 12.33 -24.17
CA SER A 311 7.90 10.92 -24.21
C SER A 311 8.60 10.07 -23.15
N ALA A 312 9.89 10.28 -22.90
CA ALA A 312 10.60 9.57 -21.84
C ALA A 312 10.01 9.87 -20.46
N GLN A 313 9.67 11.14 -20.21
CA GLN A 313 9.11 11.54 -18.93
C GLN A 313 7.66 11.10 -18.76
N LEU A 314 6.86 11.17 -19.82
CA LEU A 314 5.49 10.66 -19.83
C LEU A 314 5.46 9.15 -19.59
N THR A 315 6.32 8.39 -20.28
CA THR A 315 6.40 6.92 -20.09
C THR A 315 6.86 6.54 -18.68
N SER A 316 7.82 7.28 -18.09
CA SER A 316 8.23 7.11 -16.69
C SER A 316 7.08 7.33 -15.70
N GLN A 317 6.29 8.40 -15.91
CA GLN A 317 5.15 8.71 -15.05
C GLN A 317 3.99 7.72 -15.24
N LEU A 318 3.72 7.26 -16.47
CA LEU A 318 2.73 6.22 -16.73
C LEU A 318 3.13 4.86 -16.14
N ALA A 319 4.43 4.56 -16.10
CA ALA A 319 4.93 3.33 -15.48
C ALA A 319 4.76 3.33 -13.94
N ARG A 320 4.77 4.50 -13.31
CA ARG A 320 4.58 4.65 -11.86
C ARG A 320 3.48 5.67 -11.55
N PRO A 321 2.21 5.25 -11.50
CA PRO A 321 1.10 6.17 -11.27
C PRO A 321 1.18 6.78 -9.87
N SER A 322 0.84 8.06 -9.78
CA SER A 322 0.78 8.81 -8.53
C SER A 322 -0.27 8.21 -7.60
N LYS A 323 0.17 7.80 -6.41
CA LYS A 323 -0.69 7.32 -5.34
C LYS A 323 -0.83 8.39 -4.28
N GLU A 324 -1.95 8.34 -3.56
CA GLU A 324 -2.12 9.10 -2.32
C GLU A 324 -1.01 8.75 -1.33
N LEU A 325 -0.65 9.74 -0.52
CA LEU A 325 0.41 9.55 0.46
C LEU A 325 -0.11 8.69 1.63
N PRO A 326 0.65 7.67 2.09
CA PRO A 326 0.20 6.80 3.16
C PRO A 326 0.13 7.53 4.50
N ILE A 327 -0.86 7.16 5.31
CA ILE A 327 -0.98 7.58 6.71
C ILE A 327 -0.11 6.63 7.53
N ASN A 328 1.12 7.04 7.84
CA ASN A 328 2.10 6.22 8.53
C ASN A 328 2.52 6.78 9.91
N THR A 329 2.10 8.00 10.24
CA THR A 329 2.39 8.63 11.53
C THR A 329 1.14 9.11 12.23
N LEU A 330 1.17 9.15 13.56
CA LEU A 330 0.07 9.65 14.39
C LEU A 330 -0.25 11.12 14.11
N GLN A 331 0.78 11.95 13.83
CA GLN A 331 0.59 13.35 13.46
C GLN A 331 -0.18 13.48 12.15
N ARG A 332 0.12 12.61 11.18
CA ARG A 332 -0.56 12.61 9.88
C ARG A 332 -1.99 12.11 10.02
N LEU A 333 -2.21 11.10 10.85
CA LEU A 333 -3.55 10.62 11.19
C LEU A 333 -4.38 11.75 11.82
N GLU A 334 -3.83 12.46 12.81
CA GLU A 334 -4.47 13.63 13.42
C GLU A 334 -4.81 14.71 12.37
N HIS A 335 -3.87 15.04 11.49
CA HIS A 335 -4.10 16.03 10.44
C HIS A 335 -5.22 15.62 9.49
N VAL A 336 -5.27 14.34 9.10
CA VAL A 336 -6.32 13.81 8.21
C VAL A 336 -7.68 13.80 8.91
N LEU A 337 -7.74 13.37 10.18
CA LEU A 337 -8.99 13.36 10.96
C LEU A 337 -9.55 14.78 11.22
N ASN A 338 -8.67 15.78 11.30
CA ASN A 338 -9.08 17.18 11.50
C ASN A 338 -9.49 17.88 10.19
N LYS A 339 -8.88 17.50 9.06
CA LYS A 339 -9.08 18.18 7.77
C LYS A 339 -10.20 17.57 6.93
N SER A 340 -10.49 16.29 7.10
CA SER A 340 -11.47 15.56 6.29
C SER A 340 -12.50 14.86 7.17
N GLU A 341 -13.78 15.19 6.96
CA GLU A 341 -14.93 14.55 7.63
C GLU A 341 -15.12 13.09 7.23
N SER A 342 -14.43 12.62 6.18
CA SER A 342 -14.58 11.26 5.65
C SER A 342 -13.88 10.17 6.46
N TYR A 343 -12.94 10.53 7.35
CA TYR A 343 -12.20 9.56 8.14
C TYR A 343 -12.72 9.54 9.56
N LYS A 344 -13.10 8.35 10.03
CA LYS A 344 -13.51 8.08 11.41
C LYS A 344 -12.49 7.16 12.06
N LEU A 345 -12.03 7.53 13.26
CA LEU A 345 -11.20 6.68 14.09
C LEU A 345 -12.08 5.71 14.87
N LEU A 346 -11.80 4.41 14.79
CA LEU A 346 -12.53 3.37 15.51
C LEU A 346 -11.55 2.55 16.33
N VAL A 347 -11.93 2.26 17.57
CA VAL A 347 -11.15 1.46 18.52
C VAL A 347 -12.11 0.54 19.26
N GLU A 348 -11.67 -0.69 19.53
CA GLU A 348 -12.46 -1.64 20.30
C GLU A 348 -12.71 -1.11 21.72
N THR A 349 -13.97 -1.09 22.14
CA THR A 349 -14.39 -0.64 23.47
C THR A 349 -13.83 -1.56 24.56
N ASN A 350 -13.42 -1.00 25.70
CA ASN A 350 -12.81 -1.75 26.82
C ASN A 350 -11.53 -2.53 26.46
N SER A 351 -10.87 -2.17 25.36
CA SER A 351 -9.56 -2.71 24.99
C SER A 351 -8.43 -1.95 25.67
N ALA A 352 -7.25 -2.57 25.74
CA ALA A 352 -6.03 -1.89 26.21
C ALA A 352 -5.73 -0.64 25.36
N SER A 353 -5.97 -0.69 24.04
CA SER A 353 -5.78 0.45 23.14
C SER A 353 -6.73 1.61 23.43
N HIS A 354 -7.98 1.32 23.82
CA HIS A 354 -8.93 2.34 24.25
C HIS A 354 -8.47 3.05 25.54
N ASN A 355 -8.01 2.28 26.53
CA ASN A 355 -7.47 2.86 27.76
C ASN A 355 -6.20 3.68 27.51
N ILE A 356 -5.32 3.23 26.60
CA ILE A 356 -4.12 3.98 26.19
C ILE A 356 -4.48 5.33 25.56
N LEU A 357 -5.55 5.39 24.76
CA LEU A 357 -6.00 6.66 24.16
C LEU A 357 -6.64 7.58 25.20
N LYS A 358 -7.49 7.02 26.07
CA LYS A 358 -8.18 7.75 27.15
C LYS A 358 -7.21 8.34 28.17
N ASN A 359 -6.21 7.55 28.59
CA ASN A 359 -5.19 7.95 29.56
C ASN A 359 -3.95 8.56 28.88
N GLY A 360 -3.94 8.61 27.55
CA GLY A 360 -2.81 9.08 26.77
C GLY A 360 -2.60 10.58 26.88
N ILE A 361 -1.37 11.05 26.63
CA ILE A 361 -1.02 12.46 26.66
C ILE A 361 -0.84 12.99 25.22
N GLY A 362 -1.08 14.28 25.00
CA GLY A 362 -0.77 14.96 23.75
C GLY A 362 -1.65 14.50 22.59
N ILE A 363 -1.04 13.91 21.56
CA ILE A 363 -1.74 13.47 20.33
C ILE A 363 -2.81 12.41 20.66
N MET A 364 -2.51 11.46 21.56
CA MET A 364 -3.44 10.38 21.91
C MET A 364 -4.73 10.91 22.54
N ASN A 365 -4.62 11.88 23.47
CA ASN A 365 -5.78 12.53 24.07
C ASN A 365 -6.62 13.28 23.03
N ARG A 366 -5.97 14.00 22.11
CA ARG A 366 -6.69 14.72 21.04
C ARG A 366 -7.42 13.76 20.09
N LEU A 367 -6.79 12.63 19.75
CA LEU A 367 -7.44 11.57 18.98
C LEU A 367 -8.63 10.97 19.74
N TYR A 368 -8.51 10.76 21.04
CA TYR A 368 -9.60 10.27 21.89
C TYR A 368 -10.79 11.25 21.93
N ASN A 369 -10.52 12.54 22.13
CA ASN A 369 -11.57 13.57 22.13
C ASN A 369 -12.26 13.67 20.76
N ARG A 370 -11.49 13.54 19.66
CA ARG A 370 -12.05 13.51 18.30
C ARG A 370 -12.94 12.28 18.08
N MET A 371 -12.51 11.12 18.58
CA MET A 371 -13.27 9.87 18.52
C MET A 371 -14.59 9.97 19.29
N GLN A 372 -14.57 10.51 20.52
CA GLN A 372 -15.80 10.71 21.31
C GLN A 372 -16.79 11.65 20.62
N PHE A 373 -16.29 12.72 19.99
CA PHE A 373 -17.15 13.64 19.25
C PHE A 373 -17.89 12.94 18.10
N ASP A 374 -17.23 12.01 17.40
CA ASP A 374 -17.86 11.22 16.32
C ASP A 374 -18.84 10.14 16.81
N GLU A 375 -18.87 9.80 18.11
CA GLU A 375 -19.83 8.85 18.68
C GLU A 375 -21.14 9.53 19.11
N THR A 376 -21.11 10.86 19.30
CA THR A 376 -22.25 11.65 19.77
C THR A 376 -23.17 12.17 18.65
N PHE A 377 -22.80 11.94 17.39
CA PHE A 377 -23.60 12.21 16.18
C PHE A 377 -23.87 10.90 15.44
#